data_AF-A0A069EY06-F1
#
_entry.id   AF-A0A069EY06-F1
#
_cell.length_a   1.000
_cell.length_b   1.000
_cell.length_c   1.000
_cell.angle_alpha   90.00
_cell.angle_beta   90.00
_cell.angle_gamma   90.00
#
_symmetry.space_group_name_H-M   'P 1'
#
loop_
_entity.id
_entity.type
_entity.pdbx_description
1 polymer ?
#
loop_
_entity_poly.entity_id
_entity_poly.type
_entity_poly.pdbx_seq_one_letter_code
_entity_poly.pdbx_strand_id
1 'polypeptide(L)'
;MDTHPVEMARIISTQRTLVQDVETAFATLSISEYYAYINKSEITDSMHQAYTEIAAVGPTGSSWVESYWNARNQRIYENVKRVAKSDDRIVLLYGLAHVHLLRQFFEQDGDFVVRPFDPLVP
;
A
#
# COMPACT_ATOMS: atom_id res chain seq x y z
N MET A 1 20.47 14.32 13.24
CA MET A 1 19.42 13.89 12.32
C MET A 1 19.84 14.38 10.95
N ASP A 2 20.17 13.47 10.03
CA ASP A 2 20.40 13.83 8.64
C ASP A 2 19.09 14.32 8.03
N THR A 3 19.10 15.53 7.50
CA THR A 3 17.91 16.15 6.88
C THR A 3 18.17 16.32 5.40
N HIS A 4 17.28 15.76 4.58
CA HIS A 4 17.37 15.77 3.11
C HIS A 4 16.11 16.43 2.51
N PRO A 5 15.95 17.75 2.70
CA PRO A 5 14.70 18.44 2.39
C PRO A 5 14.40 18.52 0.89
N VAL A 6 15.42 18.55 0.03
CA VAL A 6 15.26 18.65 -1.43
C VAL A 6 14.73 17.34 -2.00
N GLU A 7 15.35 16.23 -1.62
CA GLU A 7 14.94 14.88 -2.01
C GLU A 7 13.53 14.58 -1.49
N MET A 8 13.25 14.92 -0.23
CA MET A 8 11.92 14.75 0.35
C MET A 8 10.87 15.60 -0.34
N ALA A 9 11.17 16.87 -0.66
CA ALA A 9 10.27 17.73 -1.43
C ALA A 9 9.98 17.15 -2.82
N ARG A 10 10.98 16.57 -3.49
CA ARG A 10 10.81 15.88 -4.77
C ARG A 10 9.85 14.69 -4.62
N ILE A 11 10.09 13.79 -3.65
CA ILE A 11 9.23 12.62 -3.40
C ILE A 11 7.79 13.06 -3.14
N ILE A 12 7.59 14.05 -2.26
CA ILE A 12 6.26 14.59 -1.94
C ILE A 12 5.60 15.18 -3.19
N SER A 13 6.36 15.90 -4.04
CA SER A 13 5.81 16.50 -5.25
C SER A 13 5.33 15.45 -6.26
N THR A 14 6.07 14.36 -6.42
CA THR A 14 5.68 13.23 -7.29
C THR A 14 4.41 12.56 -6.76
N GLN A 15 4.33 12.33 -5.45
CA GLN A 15 3.15 11.70 -4.84
C GLN A 15 1.92 12.60 -4.84
N ARG A 16 2.09 13.93 -4.85
CA ARG A 16 0.97 14.88 -4.88
C ARG A 16 0.09 14.69 -6.12
N THR A 17 0.68 14.48 -7.29
CA THR A 17 -0.07 14.25 -8.53
C THR A 17 -0.90 12.97 -8.43
N LEU A 18 -0.29 11.87 -7.97
CA LEU A 18 -1.01 10.61 -7.78
C LEU A 18 -2.17 10.75 -6.78
N VAL A 19 -1.96 11.46 -5.67
CA VAL A 19 -3.00 11.70 -4.67
C VAL A 19 -4.14 12.53 -5.26
N GLN A 20 -3.84 13.56 -6.07
CA GLN A 20 -4.86 14.35 -6.76
C GLN A 20 -5.70 13.50 -7.72
N ASP A 21 -5.07 12.56 -8.44
CA ASP A 21 -5.79 11.64 -9.32
C ASP A 21 -6.68 10.68 -8.53
N VAL A 22 -6.21 10.18 -7.38
CA VAL A 22 -6.99 9.33 -6.47
C VAL A 22 -8.17 10.09 -5.85
N GLU A 23 -7.96 11.34 -5.43
CA GLU A 23 -9.04 12.20 -4.91
C GLU A 23 -10.09 12.52 -5.97
N THR A 24 -9.64 12.82 -7.19
CA THR A 24 -10.54 13.04 -8.34
C THR A 24 -11.37 11.79 -8.61
N ALA A 25 -10.72 10.62 -8.68
CA ALA A 25 -11.40 9.35 -8.88
C ALA A 25 -12.44 9.08 -7.79
N PHE A 26 -12.12 9.36 -6.52
CA PHE A 26 -13.08 9.21 -5.42
C PHE A 26 -14.30 10.11 -5.56
N ALA A 27 -14.11 11.35 -6.04
CA ALA A 27 -15.19 12.31 -6.22
C ALA A 27 -16.10 11.99 -7.42
N THR A 28 -15.59 11.27 -8.43
CA THR A 28 -16.29 11.07 -9.71
C THR A 28 -16.79 9.65 -9.95
N LEU A 29 -16.14 8.64 -9.36
CA LEU A 29 -16.49 7.22 -9.57
C LEU A 29 -17.48 6.74 -8.51
N SER A 30 -18.23 5.68 -8.83
CA SER A 30 -18.92 4.92 -7.78
C SER A 30 -17.91 4.29 -6.81
N ILE A 31 -18.36 3.92 -5.62
CA ILE A 31 -17.46 3.33 -4.60
C ILE A 31 -16.76 2.07 -5.10
N SER A 32 -17.46 1.23 -5.87
CA SER A 32 -16.90 0.00 -6.44
C SER A 32 -15.87 0.31 -7.53
N GLU A 33 -16.18 1.23 -8.43
CA GLU A 33 -15.23 1.67 -9.47
C GLU A 33 -13.99 2.32 -8.86
N TYR A 34 -14.16 3.11 -7.79
CA TYR A 34 -13.05 3.70 -7.05
C TYR A 34 -12.14 2.63 -6.44
N TYR A 35 -12.70 1.63 -5.76
CA TYR A 35 -11.88 0.55 -5.20
C TYR A 35 -11.21 -0.29 -6.28
N ALA A 36 -11.84 -0.51 -7.43
CA ALA A 36 -11.22 -1.15 -8.58
C ALA A 36 -10.04 -0.31 -9.11
N TYR A 37 -10.24 1.01 -9.19
CA TYR A 37 -9.24 1.96 -9.66
C TYR A 37 -7.99 1.99 -8.77
N ILE A 38 -8.14 2.16 -7.45
CA ILE A 38 -6.98 2.29 -6.56
C ILE A 38 -6.22 0.96 -6.34
N ASN A 39 -6.83 -0.18 -6.68
CA ASN A 39 -6.18 -1.50 -6.59
C ASN A 39 -5.33 -1.86 -7.82
N LYS A 40 -5.36 -1.04 -8.88
CA LYS A 40 -4.53 -1.20 -10.08
C LYS A 40 -3.04 -1.20 -9.71
N SER A 41 -2.26 -2.07 -10.34
CA SER A 41 -0.82 -2.21 -10.07
C SER A 41 -0.08 -0.91 -10.26
N GLU A 42 -0.42 -0.12 -11.28
CA GLU A 42 0.21 1.16 -11.56
C GLU A 42 0.08 2.14 -10.37
N ILE A 43 -1.06 2.12 -9.68
CA ILE A 43 -1.31 2.95 -8.49
C ILE A 43 -0.57 2.39 -7.29
N THR A 44 -0.72 1.08 -7.02
CA THR A 44 -0.13 0.47 -5.83
C THR A 44 1.40 0.44 -5.87
N ASP A 45 1.98 0.28 -7.05
CA ASP A 45 3.43 0.26 -7.26
C ASP A 45 4.01 1.67 -7.16
N SER A 46 3.32 2.68 -7.72
CA SER A 46 3.73 4.09 -7.53
C SER A 46 3.65 4.53 -6.07
N MET A 47 2.68 4.01 -5.30
CA MET A 47 2.60 4.24 -3.86
C MET A 47 3.75 3.56 -3.11
N HIS A 48 4.08 2.31 -3.45
CA HIS A 48 5.20 1.60 -2.86
C HIS A 48 6.55 2.26 -3.16
N GLN A 49 6.75 2.71 -4.40
CA GLN A 49 7.96 3.37 -4.86
C GLN A 49 8.33 4.58 -4.00
N ALA A 50 7.35 5.33 -3.48
CA ALA A 50 7.61 6.43 -2.55
C ALA A 50 8.41 6.00 -1.32
N TYR A 51 8.09 4.83 -0.75
CA TYR A 51 8.76 4.31 0.44
C TYR A 51 10.14 3.77 0.12
N THR A 52 10.33 3.17 -1.06
CA THR A 52 11.66 2.79 -1.55
C THR A 52 12.55 4.02 -1.75
N GLU A 53 12.00 5.11 -2.30
CA GLU A 53 12.72 6.37 -2.42
C GLU A 53 13.05 6.98 -1.05
N ILE A 54 12.10 7.00 -0.11
CA ILE A 54 12.35 7.46 1.28
C ILE A 54 13.47 6.63 1.93
N ALA A 55 13.49 5.32 1.74
CA ALA A 55 14.56 4.48 2.28
C ALA A 55 15.94 4.86 1.70
N ALA A 56 15.98 5.22 0.42
CA ALA A 56 17.21 5.59 -0.29
C ALA A 56 17.71 7.01 0.00
N VAL A 57 16.90 7.89 0.63
CA VAL A 57 17.26 9.28 0.91
C VAL A 57 18.47 9.39 1.87
N GLY A 58 18.58 8.51 2.85
CA GLY A 58 19.67 8.53 3.83
C GLY A 58 19.37 7.67 5.05
N PRO A 59 20.30 7.58 6.02
CA PRO A 59 20.16 6.72 7.19
C PRO A 59 18.87 6.94 7.99
N THR A 60 18.40 8.19 8.14
CA THR A 60 17.11 8.44 8.82
C THR A 60 15.93 7.86 8.03
N GLY A 61 15.90 8.04 6.71
CA GLY A 61 14.85 7.51 5.84
C GLY A 61 14.83 5.98 5.82
N SER A 62 16.00 5.37 5.62
CA SER A 62 16.18 3.91 5.69
C SER A 62 15.73 3.35 7.04
N SER A 63 16.18 3.94 8.14
CA SER A 63 15.83 3.49 9.49
C SER A 63 14.33 3.62 9.75
N TRP A 64 13.69 4.68 9.26
CA TRP A 64 12.24 4.86 9.40
C TRP A 64 11.47 3.79 8.60
N VAL A 65 11.86 3.52 7.36
CA VAL A 65 11.21 2.49 6.55
C VAL A 65 11.38 1.10 7.19
N GLU A 66 12.59 0.76 7.61
CA GLU A 66 12.87 -0.51 8.26
C GLU A 66 12.14 -0.66 9.60
N SER A 67 12.33 0.30 10.51
CA SER A 67 11.87 0.17 11.91
C SER A 67 10.38 0.44 12.08
N TYR A 68 9.80 1.29 11.24
CA TYR A 68 8.40 1.70 11.36
C TYR A 68 7.54 1.13 10.24
N TRP A 69 7.87 1.42 8.98
CA TRP A 69 6.99 1.06 7.86
C TRP A 69 6.87 -0.45 7.68
N ASN A 70 7.98 -1.17 7.64
CA ASN A 70 7.99 -2.63 7.49
C ASN A 70 7.34 -3.31 8.70
N ALA A 71 7.69 -2.87 9.93
CA ALA A 71 7.07 -3.36 11.15
C ALA A 71 5.54 -3.15 11.18
N ARG A 72 5.04 -2.04 10.63
CA ARG A 72 3.60 -1.78 10.54
C ARG A 72 2.91 -2.74 9.57
N ASN A 73 3.48 -2.98 8.39
CA ASN A 73 2.93 -3.93 7.43
C ASN A 73 2.94 -5.36 7.98
N GLN A 74 4.04 -5.76 8.64
CA GLN A 74 4.16 -7.07 9.29
C GLN A 74 3.07 -7.29 10.35
N ARG A 75 2.82 -6.29 11.22
CA ARG A 75 1.76 -6.39 12.24
C ARG A 75 0.36 -6.53 11.65
N ILE A 76 0.06 -5.82 10.55
CA ILE A 76 -1.23 -5.95 9.86
C ILE A 76 -1.39 -7.39 9.37
N TYR A 77 -0.38 -7.91 8.68
CA TYR A 77 -0.35 -9.28 8.17
C TYR A 77 -0.55 -10.33 9.30
N GLU A 78 0.22 -10.23 10.38
CA GLU A 78 0.12 -11.14 11.52
C GLU A 78 -1.26 -11.09 12.19
N ASN A 79 -1.86 -9.90 12.27
CA ASN A 79 -3.20 -9.74 12.83
C ASN A 79 -4.26 -10.45 11.99
N VAL A 80 -4.15 -10.40 10.66
CA VAL A 80 -5.05 -11.13 9.76
C VAL A 80 -4.84 -12.63 9.92
N LYS A 81 -3.59 -13.12 9.88
CA LYS A 81 -3.29 -14.55 10.08
C LYS A 81 -3.85 -15.09 11.39
N ARG A 82 -3.76 -14.31 12.47
CA ARG A 82 -4.23 -14.72 13.81
C ARG A 82 -5.75 -14.92 13.88
N VAL A 83 -6.53 -14.21 13.07
CA VAL A 83 -8.01 -14.30 13.09
C VAL A 83 -8.58 -15.15 11.97
N ALA A 84 -7.80 -15.39 10.91
CA ALA A 84 -8.18 -16.21 9.78
C ALA A 84 -8.38 -17.68 10.19
N LYS A 85 -9.43 -18.30 9.66
CA LYS A 85 -9.72 -19.73 9.79
C LYS A 85 -9.75 -20.37 8.41
N SER A 86 -9.69 -21.71 8.38
CA SER A 86 -9.96 -22.47 7.16
C SER A 86 -11.29 -22.03 6.57
N ASP A 87 -11.32 -21.87 5.24
CA ASP A 87 -12.52 -21.56 4.44
C ASP A 87 -13.11 -20.15 4.65
N ASP A 88 -12.47 -19.28 5.45
CA ASP A 88 -12.88 -17.88 5.57
C ASP A 88 -12.71 -17.13 4.24
N ARG A 89 -13.68 -16.26 3.93
CA ARG A 89 -13.54 -15.21 2.91
C ARG A 89 -13.34 -13.88 3.62
N ILE A 90 -12.12 -13.37 3.60
CA ILE A 90 -11.73 -12.17 4.33
C ILE A 90 -11.68 -10.99 3.36
N VAL A 91 -12.47 -9.96 3.63
CA VAL A 91 -12.34 -8.65 2.97
C VAL A 91 -11.47 -7.75 3.83
N LEU A 92 -10.39 -7.24 3.25
CA LEU A 92 -9.44 -6.37 3.94
C LEU A 92 -9.56 -4.93 3.42
N LEU A 93 -9.90 -4.01 4.33
CA LEU A 93 -9.92 -2.57 4.07
C LEU A 93 -8.81 -1.90 4.87
N TYR A 94 -7.84 -1.31 4.17
CA TYR A 94 -6.67 -0.66 4.76
C TYR A 94 -6.13 0.43 3.83
N GLY A 95 -5.15 1.20 4.32
CA GLY A 95 -4.61 2.33 3.56
C GLY A 95 -3.89 1.91 2.28
N LEU A 96 -4.14 2.63 1.18
CA LEU A 96 -3.62 2.36 -0.17
C LEU A 96 -2.11 2.10 -0.22
N ALA A 97 -1.33 2.87 0.52
CA ALA A 97 0.12 2.73 0.59
C ALA A 97 0.61 1.34 1.04
N HIS A 98 -0.22 0.59 1.78
CA HIS A 98 0.14 -0.74 2.30
C HIS A 98 -0.10 -1.88 1.31
N VAL A 99 -0.86 -1.65 0.22
CA VAL A 99 -1.36 -2.73 -0.65
C VAL A 99 -0.25 -3.57 -1.24
N HIS A 100 0.82 -2.96 -1.76
CA HIS A 100 1.90 -3.69 -2.42
C HIS A 100 2.58 -4.70 -1.47
N LEU A 101 3.03 -4.25 -0.30
CA LEU A 101 3.74 -5.13 0.66
C LEU A 101 2.80 -6.18 1.27
N LEU A 102 1.56 -5.81 1.62
CA LEU A 102 0.62 -6.78 2.17
C LEU A 102 0.22 -7.84 1.15
N ARG A 103 -0.03 -7.44 -0.10
CA ARG A 103 -0.29 -8.38 -1.20
C ARG A 103 0.87 -9.37 -1.33
N GLN A 104 2.10 -8.87 -1.37
CA GLN A 104 3.29 -9.72 -1.41
C GLN A 104 3.37 -10.70 -0.23
N PHE A 105 3.13 -10.24 1.01
CA PHE A 105 3.18 -11.11 2.18
C PHE A 105 2.15 -12.24 2.11
N PHE A 106 0.90 -11.94 1.74
CA PHE A 106 -0.14 -12.96 1.65
C PHE A 106 0.06 -13.90 0.46
N GLU A 107 0.54 -13.41 -0.69
CA GLU A 107 0.84 -14.25 -1.86
C GLU A 107 1.99 -15.23 -1.60
N GLN A 108 2.96 -14.83 -0.77
CA GLN A 108 4.13 -15.66 -0.42
C GLN A 108 3.84 -16.68 0.69
N ASP A 109 2.80 -16.48 1.50
CA ASP A 109 2.50 -17.34 2.66
C ASP A 109 1.96 -18.72 2.27
N GLY A 110 1.35 -18.86 1.08
CA GLY A 110 0.81 -20.14 0.57
C GLY A 110 -0.52 -20.57 1.18
N ASP A 111 -0.86 -20.10 2.38
CA ASP A 111 -2.16 -20.40 3.04
C ASP A 111 -3.32 -19.53 2.51
N PHE A 112 -3.01 -18.47 1.75
CA PHE A 112 -3.99 -17.50 1.25
C PHE A 112 -4.08 -17.48 -0.27
N VAL A 113 -5.29 -17.32 -0.79
CA VAL A 113 -5.53 -16.96 -2.19
C VAL A 113 -5.92 -15.49 -2.25
N VAL A 114 -5.00 -14.64 -2.72
CA VAL A 114 -5.20 -13.19 -2.80
C VAL A 114 -5.92 -12.83 -4.09
N ARG A 115 -6.96 -11.98 -3.99
CA ARG A 115 -7.68 -11.42 -5.13
C ARG A 115 -7.79 -9.90 -4.95
N PRO A 116 -7.38 -9.08 -5.93
CA PRO A 116 -7.73 -7.66 -5.91
C PRO A 116 -9.25 -7.52 -6.00
N PHE A 117 -9.78 -6.42 -5.46
CA PHE A 117 -11.19 -6.11 -5.61
C PHE A 117 -11.53 -5.92 -7.09
N ASP A 118 -12.45 -6.73 -7.61
CA ASP A 118 -12.96 -6.65 -8.97
C ASP A 118 -14.49 -6.46 -8.91
N PRO A 119 -15.02 -5.31 -9.35
CA PRO A 119 -16.46 -5.03 -9.33
C PRO A 119 -17.26 -5.93 -10.28
N LEU A 120 -16.60 -6.66 -11.17
CA LEU A 120 -17.23 -7.55 -12.16
C LEU A 120 -17.25 -9.03 -11.71
N VAL A 121 -16.60 -9.36 -10.60
CA VAL A 121 -16.55 -10.74 -10.05
C VAL A 121 -17.19 -10.74 -8.66
N PRO A 122 -18.37 -11.39 -8.49
CA PRO A 122 -19.08 -11.45 -7.21
C PRO A 122 -18.41 -12.32 -6.14
#